data_AF-A0AAV5KPE9-F1
#
_entry.id   AF-A0AAV5KPE9-F1
#
_cell.length_a   1.000
_cell.length_b   1.000
_cell.length_c   1.000
_cell.angle_alpha   90.00
_cell.angle_beta   90.00
_cell.angle_gamma   90.00
#
_symmetry.space_group_name_H-M   'P 1'
#
loop_
_entity.id
_entity.type
_entity.pdbx_description
1 polymer ?
#
loop_
_entity_poly.entity_id
_entity_poly.type
_entity_poly.pdbx_seq_one_letter_code
_entity_poly.pdbx_strand_id
1 'polypeptide(L)'
;MDIRHHSSRNGPYPPIFAFTNNSDTRMALNLRWVVIPLLVDLSYDMESNISRTMDLMKIKRMVKPRDAVLVVSDLTPSIPNPTAFQAIRIKKFD
;
A
#
# COMPACT_ATOMS: atom_id res chain seq x y z
N MET A 1 -4.95 -31.01 13.49
CA MET A 1 -5.78 -30.20 12.58
C MET A 1 -6.37 -29.07 13.40
N ASP A 2 -5.82 -27.86 13.26
CA ASP A 2 -6.39 -26.65 13.89
C ASP A 2 -7.08 -25.87 12.77
N ILE A 3 -8.39 -26.04 12.64
CA ILE A 3 -9.22 -25.29 11.70
C ILE A 3 -9.58 -23.99 12.42
N ARG A 4 -8.67 -23.02 12.44
CA ARG A 4 -9.05 -21.67 12.82
C ARG A 4 -9.81 -21.01 11.68
N HIS A 5 -11.12 -21.10 11.77
CA HIS A 5 -12.02 -20.09 11.22
C HIS A 5 -11.72 -18.74 11.92
N HIS A 6 -10.72 -18.00 11.44
CA HIS A 6 -10.61 -16.58 11.72
C HIS A 6 -11.19 -15.84 10.53
N SER A 7 -12.46 -15.44 10.68
CA SER A 7 -13.15 -14.65 9.68
C SER A 7 -12.60 -13.22 9.67
N SER A 8 -12.49 -12.67 8.45
CA SER A 8 -12.12 -11.31 8.07
C SER A 8 -10.63 -10.94 8.10
N ARG A 9 -10.20 -10.17 7.09
CA ARG A 9 -8.86 -9.57 6.87
C ARG A 9 -8.38 -8.63 8.01
N ASN A 10 -8.99 -8.71 9.19
CA ASN A 10 -8.75 -7.84 10.35
C ASN A 10 -8.08 -8.64 11.49
N GLY A 11 -6.99 -9.35 11.18
CA GLY A 11 -6.16 -9.97 12.22
C GLY A 11 -5.63 -8.92 13.21
N PRO A 12 -4.98 -9.34 14.31
CA PRO A 12 -4.41 -8.43 15.31
C PRO A 12 -3.24 -7.56 14.77
N TYR A 13 -2.91 -7.68 13.48
CA TYR A 13 -1.82 -6.98 12.82
C TYR A 13 -2.35 -5.80 12.00
N PRO A 14 -1.60 -4.69 11.88
CA PRO A 14 -1.98 -3.57 11.02
C PRO A 14 -2.22 -4.04 9.57
N PRO A 15 -3.28 -3.57 8.90
CA PRO A 15 -3.56 -3.95 7.52
C PRO A 15 -2.46 -3.44 6.58
N ILE A 16 -2.09 -4.25 5.59
CA ILE A 16 -1.16 -3.86 4.53
C ILE A 16 -1.95 -3.49 3.29
N PHE A 17 -1.94 -2.22 2.91
CA PHE A 17 -2.52 -1.76 1.65
C PHE A 17 -1.47 -1.83 0.54
N ALA A 18 -1.70 -2.69 -0.46
CA ALA A 18 -0.77 -2.89 -1.56
C ALA A 18 -1.33 -2.28 -2.85
N PHE A 19 -0.73 -1.18 -3.30
CA PHE A 19 -1.12 -0.48 -4.51
C PHE A 19 -0.33 -1.02 -5.71
N THR A 20 -1.01 -1.32 -6.80
CA THR A 20 -0.39 -1.80 -8.03
C THR A 20 -1.17 -1.35 -9.25
N ASN A 21 -0.50 -1.16 -10.39
CA ASN A 21 -1.12 -0.94 -11.70
C ASN A 21 -1.22 -2.24 -12.53
N ASN A 22 -0.77 -3.39 -12.00
CA ASN A 22 -0.81 -4.68 -12.68
C ASN A 22 -1.95 -5.57 -12.12
N SER A 23 -2.85 -6.01 -12.99
CA SER A 23 -4.02 -6.83 -12.62
C SER A 23 -3.63 -8.19 -12.05
N ASP A 24 -2.59 -8.81 -12.61
CA ASP A 24 -2.13 -10.15 -12.23
C ASP A 24 -1.43 -10.08 -10.88
N THR A 25 -0.61 -9.04 -10.65
CA THR A 25 -0.02 -8.74 -9.33
C THR A 25 -1.12 -8.55 -8.29
N ARG A 26 -2.17 -7.77 -8.60
CA ARG A 26 -3.30 -7.58 -7.69
C ARG A 26 -4.01 -8.91 -7.40
N MET A 27 -4.20 -9.75 -8.41
CA MET A 27 -4.84 -11.05 -8.26
C MET A 27 -4.00 -11.96 -7.35
N ALA A 28 -2.69 -12.06 -7.60
CA ALA A 28 -1.77 -12.85 -6.80
C ALA A 28 -1.74 -12.40 -5.32
N LEU A 29 -1.82 -11.09 -5.06
CA LEU A 29 -1.85 -10.56 -3.70
C LEU A 29 -3.13 -10.91 -2.92
N ASN A 30 -4.24 -11.28 -3.58
CA ASN A 30 -5.44 -11.73 -2.87
C ASN A 30 -5.22 -13.04 -2.10
N LEU A 31 -4.16 -13.80 -2.42
CA LEU A 31 -3.79 -15.03 -1.73
C LEU A 31 -3.05 -14.78 -0.40
N ARG A 32 -2.64 -13.53 -0.13
CA ARG A 32 -1.89 -13.18 1.07
C ARG A 32 -2.83 -12.76 2.20
N TRP A 33 -2.65 -13.37 3.36
CA TRP A 33 -3.29 -12.92 4.60
C TRP A 33 -2.82 -11.50 4.95
N VAL A 34 -3.68 -10.69 5.58
CA VAL A 34 -3.49 -9.27 5.96
C VAL A 34 -3.23 -8.24 4.84
N VAL A 35 -3.14 -8.65 3.58
CA VAL A 35 -2.96 -7.73 2.45
C VAL A 35 -4.30 -7.33 1.84
N ILE A 36 -4.48 -6.03 1.60
CA ILE A 36 -5.61 -5.43 0.89
C ILE A 36 -5.07 -4.86 -0.43
N PRO A 37 -5.17 -5.61 -1.53
CA PRO A 37 -4.63 -5.18 -2.81
C PRO A 37 -5.58 -4.20 -3.52
N LEU A 38 -5.03 -3.11 -4.04
CA LEU A 38 -5.76 -2.02 -4.68
C LEU A 38 -5.17 -1.77 -6.08
N LEU A 39 -6.01 -1.91 -7.12
CA LEU A 39 -5.64 -1.50 -8.47
C LEU A 39 -5.71 0.02 -8.55
N VAL A 40 -4.60 0.67 -8.83
CA VAL A 40 -4.52 2.12 -9.03
C VAL A 40 -3.60 2.38 -10.21
N ASP A 41 -3.97 3.35 -11.04
CA ASP A 41 -3.09 3.86 -12.08
C ASP A 41 -1.91 4.61 -11.44
N LEU A 42 -0.72 4.05 -11.58
CA LEU A 42 0.54 4.55 -11.00
C LEU A 42 1.39 5.16 -12.11
N SER A 43 2.00 6.30 -11.80
CA SER A 43 2.93 7.00 -12.68
C SER A 43 4.39 6.71 -12.29
N TYR A 44 5.35 7.22 -13.06
CA TYR A 44 6.76 7.20 -12.69
C TYR A 44 7.13 8.25 -11.62
N ASP A 45 6.22 9.17 -11.29
CA ASP A 45 6.40 10.14 -10.21
C ASP A 45 5.93 9.55 -8.88
N MET A 46 6.90 9.27 -8.00
CA MET A 46 6.65 8.72 -6.67
C MET A 46 5.78 9.63 -5.81
N GLU A 47 6.01 10.93 -5.81
CA GLU A 47 5.31 11.84 -4.89
C GLU A 47 3.84 11.97 -5.31
N SER A 48 3.59 12.01 -6.62
CA SER A 48 2.24 11.92 -7.20
C SER A 48 1.53 10.63 -6.76
N ASN A 49 2.21 9.48 -6.86
CA ASN A 49 1.66 8.19 -6.42
C ASN A 49 1.35 8.17 -4.92
N ILE A 50 2.24 8.69 -4.08
CA ILE A 50 2.03 8.78 -2.63
C ILE A 50 0.81 9.67 -2.34
N SER A 51 0.74 10.87 -2.94
CA SER A 51 -0.38 11.79 -2.71
C SER A 51 -1.71 11.13 -3.08
N ARG A 52 -1.78 10.56 -4.29
CA ARG A 52 -2.98 9.87 -4.80
C ARG A 52 -3.41 8.71 -3.92
N THR A 53 -2.48 7.85 -3.51
CA THR A 53 -2.81 6.67 -2.70
C THR A 53 -3.23 7.04 -1.28
N MET A 54 -2.63 8.08 -0.69
CA MET A 54 -3.06 8.62 0.60
C MET A 54 -4.48 9.21 0.54
N ASP A 55 -4.80 9.96 -0.52
CA ASP A 55 -6.15 10.48 -0.73
C ASP A 55 -7.17 9.37 -0.92
N LEU A 56 -6.83 8.32 -1.67
CA LEU A 56 -7.67 7.12 -1.80
C LEU A 56 -7.92 6.44 -0.45
N MET A 57 -6.90 6.33 0.41
CA MET A 57 -7.07 5.76 1.75
C MET A 57 -8.00 6.61 2.62
N LYS A 58 -7.91 7.95 2.54
CA LYS A 58 -8.84 8.86 3.23
C LYS A 58 -10.27 8.69 2.74
N ILE A 59 -10.48 8.74 1.42
CA ILE A 59 -11.81 8.63 0.79
C ILE A 59 -12.46 7.29 1.14
N LYS A 60 -11.67 6.20 1.13
CA LYS A 60 -12.14 4.86 1.50
C LYS A 60 -12.23 4.62 3.01
N ARG A 61 -11.92 5.63 3.84
CA ARG A 61 -11.90 5.55 5.32
C ARG A 61 -11.05 4.39 5.85
N MET A 62 -9.96 4.09 5.14
CA MET A 62 -8.99 3.06 5.50
C MET A 62 -8.00 3.55 6.57
N VAL A 63 -7.89 4.87 6.70
CA VAL A 63 -7.03 5.59 7.63
C VAL A 63 -7.85 6.76 8.21
N LYS A 64 -7.51 7.18 9.42
CA LYS A 64 -8.15 8.29 10.15
C LYS A 64 -7.13 9.37 10.49
N PRO A 65 -7.57 10.61 10.79
CA PRO A 65 -6.69 11.63 11.34
C PRO A 65 -5.91 11.09 12.53
N ARG A 66 -4.62 11.44 12.61
CA ARG A 66 -3.62 10.97 13.58
C ARG A 66 -3.10 9.54 13.39
N ASP A 67 -3.58 8.80 12.39
CA ASP A 67 -2.93 7.54 12.03
C ASP A 67 -1.54 7.82 11.44
N ALA A 68 -0.59 6.95 11.76
CA ALA A 68 0.73 6.92 11.13
C ALA A 68 0.75 5.77 10.12
N VAL A 69 1.13 6.07 8.89
CA VAL A 69 1.27 5.05 7.83
C VAL A 69 2.73 4.96 7.40
N LEU A 70 3.21 3.73 7.33
CA LEU A 70 4.47 3.38 6.71
C LEU A 70 4.24 3.17 5.22
N VAL A 71 4.86 4.01 4.40
CA VAL A 71 4.85 3.89 2.95
C VAL A 71 6.17 3.24 2.53
N VAL A 72 6.05 2.16 1.75
CA VAL A 72 7.17 1.46 1.12
C VAL A 72 6.93 1.46 -0.37
N SER A 73 7.93 1.83 -1.16
CA SER A 73 7.84 1.76 -2.62
C SER A 73 9.14 1.31 -3.26
N ASP A 74 9.01 0.57 -4.36
CA ASP A 74 10.06 -0.04 -5.15
C ASP A 74 10.29 0.64 -6.51
N LEU A 75 9.63 1.78 -6.80
CA LEU A 75 9.90 2.47 -8.06
C LEU A 75 11.29 3.11 -8.02
N THR A 76 12.15 2.67 -8.94
CA THR A 76 13.40 3.34 -9.26
C THR A 76 13.09 4.63 -10.01
N PRO A 77 13.51 5.81 -9.52
CA PRO A 77 13.30 7.07 -10.23
C PRO A 77 13.93 7.05 -11.62
N SER A 78 13.26 7.59 -12.64
CA SER A 78 13.78 7.69 -14.01
C SER A 78 14.81 8.83 -14.18
N ILE A 79 15.72 8.99 -13.23
CA ILE A 79 16.81 9.98 -13.28
C ILE A 79 18.12 9.27 -13.61
N PRO A 80 19.06 9.93 -14.34
CA PRO A 80 20.28 9.30 -14.86
C PRO A 80 21.17 8.65 -13.79
N ASN A 81 21.04 9.09 -12.53
CA ASN A 81 21.71 8.53 -11.37
C ASN A 81 20.67 8.10 -10.32
N PRO A 82 20.07 6.90 -10.44
CA PRO A 82 19.14 6.41 -9.45
C PRO A 82 19.96 5.90 -8.27
N THR A 83 20.27 6.77 -7.32
CA THR A 83 20.63 6.31 -5.97
C THR A 83 19.37 5.64 -5.44
N ALA A 84 19.27 4.32 -5.57
CA ALA A 84 18.06 3.55 -5.41
C ALA A 84 17.23 4.00 -4.19
N PHE A 85 16.06 4.58 -4.44
CA PHE A 85 15.11 4.88 -3.37
C PHE A 85 14.09 3.74 -3.30
N GLN A 86 14.48 2.62 -2.70
CA GLN A 86 13.51 1.86 -1.91
C GLN A 86 13.12 2.76 -0.74
N ALA A 87 12.09 3.58 -0.93
CA ALA A 87 11.76 4.62 0.02
C ALA A 87 10.88 4.04 1.13
N ILE A 88 11.40 4.03 2.36
CA ILE A 88 10.61 3.80 3.58
C ILE A 88 10.30 5.17 4.16
N ARG A 89 9.03 5.56 4.20
CA ARG A 89 8.58 6.87 4.71
C ARG A 89 7.46 6.71 5.72
N ILE A 90 7.50 7.46 6.81
CA ILE A 90 6.39 7.57 7.77
C ILE A 90 5.64 8.86 7.45
N LYS A 91 4.34 8.77 7.19
CA LYS A 91 3.48 9.95 6.98
C LYS A 91 2.33 9.92 7.98
N LYS A 92 2.14 11.05 8.66
CA LYS A 92 1.01 11.27 9.57
C LYS A 92 -0.16 11.82 8.77
N PHE A 93 -1.36 11.37 9.10
CA PHE A 93 -2.59 11.95 8.58
C PHE A 93 -3.01 13.12 9.48
N ASP A 94 -3.13 14.29 8.88
CA ASP A 94 -3.76 15.46 9.52
C ASP A 94 -5.29 15.39 9.43
#